data_AF-A0A7C5VJB7-F1
#
_entry.id   AF-A0A7C5VJB7-F1
#
_cell.length_a   1.000
_cell.length_b   1.000
_cell.length_c   1.000
_cell.angle_alpha   90.00
_cell.angle_beta   90.00
_cell.angle_gamma   90.00
#
_symmetry.space_group_name_H-M   'P 1'
#
loop_
_entity.id
_entity.type
_entity.pdbx_description
1 polymer ?
#
loop_
_entity_poly.entity_id
_entity_poly.type
_entity_poly.pdbx_seq_one_letter_code
_entity_poly.pdbx_strand_id
1 'polypeptide(L)'
;MSEEKDQRKETLEESSVDAPIYPEAVNLENQPPNNTKLGPVAQLAYYKGPLPDPFTFKAYGQVLPDAPDRILRMAEQEQKHRHELEKKLANTDSVGYLRGQLIAFVLTSFLVFLTYDLLKSGQSLQGYLFGGAGLVAIVLAFLRNRYTDRESSPKEKEPPNDP
;
A
#
# COMPACT_ATOMS: atom_id res chain seq x y z
N MET A 1 -16.58 -33.92 -48.69
CA MET A 1 -15.41 -34.47 -48.00
C MET A 1 -14.37 -33.37 -48.00
N SER A 2 -14.49 -32.38 -47.12
CA SER A 2 -14.36 -32.50 -45.65
C SER A 2 -12.96 -33.00 -45.33
N GLU A 3 -12.05 -32.09 -44.97
CA GLU A 3 -11.07 -32.29 -43.88
C GLU A 3 -10.06 -31.14 -43.73
N GLU A 4 -10.00 -30.17 -44.64
CA GLU A 4 -9.03 -29.06 -44.52
C GLU A 4 -9.69 -27.74 -44.07
N LYS A 5 -10.53 -27.82 -43.04
CA LYS A 5 -11.03 -26.66 -42.28
C LYS A 5 -10.68 -26.74 -40.79
N ASP A 6 -9.87 -27.71 -40.39
CA ASP A 6 -9.65 -28.03 -38.97
C ASP A 6 -8.37 -27.43 -38.38
N GLN A 7 -7.49 -26.83 -39.18
CA GLN A 7 -6.27 -26.16 -38.69
C GLN A 7 -6.40 -24.64 -38.51
N ARG A 8 -7.63 -24.09 -38.57
CA ARG A 8 -7.91 -22.69 -38.22
C ARG A 8 -8.42 -22.54 -36.78
N LYS A 9 -7.98 -23.44 -35.89
CA LYS A 9 -8.43 -23.52 -34.49
C LYS A 9 -7.33 -23.37 -33.44
N GLU A 10 -6.08 -23.09 -33.83
CA GLU A 10 -4.96 -23.26 -32.90
C GLU A 10 -4.20 -21.99 -32.48
N THR A 11 -4.61 -20.75 -32.80
CA THR A 11 -3.80 -19.58 -32.35
C THR A 11 -4.52 -18.24 -32.19
N LEU A 12 -5.77 -18.18 -31.73
CA LEU A 12 -6.33 -16.88 -31.31
C LEU A 12 -7.10 -17.01 -30.00
N GLU A 13 -6.57 -16.31 -29.00
CA GLU A 13 -7.23 -15.82 -27.78
C GLU A 13 -7.34 -16.78 -26.59
N GLU A 14 -6.17 -17.23 -26.18
CA GLU A 14 -5.72 -17.13 -24.80
C GLU A 14 -5.86 -15.66 -24.29
N SER A 15 -7.07 -15.24 -23.89
CA SER A 15 -7.29 -14.03 -23.06
C SER A 15 -8.78 -13.90 -22.69
N SER A 16 -9.14 -14.37 -21.51
CA SER A 16 -10.09 -13.64 -20.65
C SER A 16 -10.05 -14.27 -19.27
N VAL A 17 -9.21 -13.67 -18.43
CA VAL A 17 -9.16 -13.87 -17.00
C VAL A 17 -10.55 -13.54 -16.45
N ASP A 18 -11.24 -14.54 -15.90
CA ASP A 18 -12.52 -14.38 -15.20
C ASP A 18 -12.37 -13.40 -14.03
N ALA A 19 -12.74 -12.13 -14.25
CA ALA A 19 -12.91 -11.14 -13.20
C ALA A 19 -14.39 -11.13 -12.74
N PRO A 20 -14.69 -11.29 -11.43
CA PRO A 20 -16.07 -11.36 -10.96
C PRO A 20 -16.72 -9.96 -10.89
N ILE A 21 -17.92 -9.85 -11.48
CA ILE A 21 -18.78 -8.66 -11.43
C ILE A 21 -19.75 -8.78 -10.23
N TYR A 22 -19.74 -7.80 -9.33
CA TYR A 22 -20.71 -7.71 -8.22
C TYR A 22 -22.07 -7.22 -8.72
N PRO A 23 -23.21 -7.84 -8.33
CA PRO A 23 -24.52 -7.34 -8.73
C PRO A 23 -24.97 -6.15 -7.87
N GLU A 24 -25.35 -5.08 -8.56
CA GLU A 24 -26.08 -3.92 -8.06
C GLU A 24 -27.50 -4.34 -7.63
N ALA A 25 -27.94 -3.87 -6.45
CA ALA A 25 -29.22 -4.27 -5.86
C ALA A 25 -30.41 -3.66 -6.62
N VAL A 26 -31.12 -4.46 -7.43
CA VAL A 26 -32.37 -4.06 -8.06
C VAL A 26 -33.56 -4.41 -7.16
N ASN A 27 -34.23 -3.38 -6.64
CA ASN A 27 -35.49 -3.48 -5.89
C ASN A 27 -36.62 -4.04 -6.78
N LEU A 28 -37.30 -5.10 -6.32
CA LEU A 28 -38.27 -5.91 -7.08
C LEU A 28 -39.74 -5.71 -6.67
N GLU A 29 -40.11 -4.57 -6.07
CA GLU A 29 -41.46 -4.41 -5.50
C GLU A 29 -42.55 -3.90 -6.47
N ASN A 30 -42.26 -3.52 -7.73
CA ASN A 30 -43.27 -2.88 -8.59
C ASN A 30 -43.31 -3.32 -10.07
N GLN A 31 -43.55 -4.60 -10.39
CA GLN A 31 -43.95 -5.00 -11.75
C GLN A 31 -45.12 -6.02 -11.78
N PRO A 32 -46.15 -5.80 -12.64
CA PRO A 32 -47.36 -6.63 -12.71
C PRO A 32 -47.09 -8.01 -13.35
N PRO A 33 -48.00 -8.98 -13.18
CA PRO A 33 -47.65 -10.40 -13.26
C PRO A 33 -47.52 -10.83 -14.72
N ASN A 34 -46.30 -11.17 -15.15
CA ASN A 34 -46.11 -11.98 -16.35
C ASN A 34 -45.61 -13.36 -15.95
N ASN A 35 -46.52 -14.30 -16.12
CA ASN A 35 -46.43 -15.75 -16.04
C ASN A 35 -45.27 -16.33 -16.87
N THR A 36 -44.05 -16.27 -16.33
CA THR A 36 -42.94 -17.10 -16.82
C THR A 36 -42.49 -18.01 -15.68
N LYS A 37 -42.60 -19.32 -15.89
CA LYS A 37 -42.11 -20.34 -14.94
C LYS A 37 -40.60 -20.16 -14.80
N LEU A 38 -40.16 -19.55 -13.70
CA LEU A 38 -38.75 -19.40 -13.36
C LEU A 38 -38.27 -20.68 -12.69
N GLY A 39 -37.38 -21.41 -13.36
CA GLY A 39 -36.53 -22.40 -12.70
C GLY A 39 -35.66 -21.74 -11.62
N PRO A 40 -35.12 -22.51 -10.67
CA PRO A 40 -34.40 -21.95 -9.53
C PRO A 40 -33.15 -21.19 -9.99
N VAL A 41 -33.12 -19.87 -9.75
CA VAL A 41 -31.96 -19.02 -9.98
C VAL A 41 -30.99 -19.20 -8.82
N ALA A 42 -29.85 -19.84 -9.07
CA ALA A 42 -28.78 -19.96 -8.08
C ALA A 42 -28.04 -18.62 -7.96
N GLN A 43 -28.02 -18.03 -6.76
CA GLN A 43 -27.26 -16.82 -6.45
C GLN A 43 -25.87 -17.21 -5.93
N LEU A 44 -24.80 -16.85 -6.65
CA LEU A 44 -23.42 -16.97 -6.18
C LEU A 44 -23.03 -15.67 -5.45
N ALA A 45 -22.81 -15.75 -4.13
CA ALA A 45 -22.27 -14.65 -3.33
C ALA A 45 -20.75 -14.82 -3.19
N TYR A 46 -19.96 -13.83 -3.64
CA TYR A 46 -18.51 -13.80 -3.45
C TYR A 46 -18.17 -12.87 -2.28
N TYR A 47 -17.58 -13.41 -1.21
CA TYR A 47 -17.18 -12.65 -0.04
C TYR A 47 -15.65 -12.68 0.10
N LYS A 48 -15.05 -11.49 0.26
CA LYS A 48 -13.61 -11.34 0.51
C LYS A 48 -13.42 -10.57 1.82
N GLY A 49 -12.88 -11.25 2.81
CA GLY A 49 -12.58 -10.69 4.12
C GLY A 49 -11.92 -11.72 5.03
N PRO A 50 -11.47 -11.32 6.23
CA PRO A 50 -10.90 -12.23 7.20
C PRO A 50 -11.95 -13.19 7.82
N LEU A 51 -13.23 -12.92 7.58
CA LEU A 51 -14.36 -13.75 7.98
C LEU A 51 -14.99 -14.41 6.74
N PRO A 52 -15.63 -15.58 6.87
CA PRO A 52 -16.47 -16.12 5.81
C PRO A 52 -17.79 -15.33 5.72
N ASP A 53 -18.55 -15.53 4.64
CA ASP A 53 -19.85 -14.88 4.50
C ASP A 53 -20.81 -15.26 5.65
N PRO A 54 -21.82 -14.44 5.97
CA PRO A 54 -22.69 -14.68 7.13
C PRO A 54 -23.42 -16.02 7.11
N PHE A 55 -23.78 -16.54 5.93
CA PHE A 55 -24.48 -17.82 5.80
C PHE A 55 -23.54 -18.98 6.08
N THR A 56 -22.34 -18.97 5.50
CA THR A 56 -21.28 -19.96 5.78
C THR A 56 -20.78 -19.87 7.22
N PHE A 57 -20.63 -18.67 7.77
CA PHE A 57 -20.23 -18.46 9.16
C PHE A 57 -21.23 -19.12 10.13
N LYS A 58 -22.53 -18.97 9.87
CA LYS A 58 -23.59 -19.64 10.64
C LYS A 58 -23.55 -21.17 10.46
N ALA A 59 -23.25 -21.66 9.25
CA ALA A 59 -23.15 -23.09 8.98
C ALA A 59 -22.01 -23.77 9.76
N TYR A 60 -20.87 -23.10 9.96
CA TYR A 60 -19.79 -23.63 10.79
C TYR A 60 -20.25 -23.96 12.22
N GLY A 61 -21.05 -23.09 12.83
CA GLY A 61 -21.60 -23.32 14.17
C GLY A 61 -22.58 -24.48 14.26
N GLN A 62 -23.19 -24.88 13.14
CA GLN A 62 -24.09 -26.05 13.08
C GLN A 62 -23.32 -27.37 13.03
N VAL A 63 -22.13 -27.38 12.42
CA VAL A 63 -21.25 -28.55 12.32
C VAL A 63 -20.37 -28.70 13.57
N LEU A 64 -19.78 -27.59 14.01
CA LEU A 64 -18.95 -27.53 15.21
C LEU A 64 -19.32 -26.25 15.99
N PRO A 65 -20.00 -26.35 17.13
CA PRO A 65 -20.50 -25.19 17.87
C PRO A 65 -19.44 -24.14 18.23
N ASP A 66 -18.19 -24.56 18.43
CA ASP A 66 -17.04 -23.71 18.77
C ASP A 66 -16.32 -23.10 17.56
N ALA A 67 -16.63 -23.53 16.33
CA ALA A 67 -15.94 -23.05 15.13
C ALA A 67 -16.10 -21.53 14.90
N PRO A 68 -17.28 -20.91 15.05
CA PRO A 68 -17.43 -19.46 14.86
C PRO A 68 -16.52 -18.64 15.78
N ASP A 69 -16.40 -19.00 17.06
CA ASP A 69 -15.53 -18.31 18.02
C ASP A 69 -14.05 -18.45 17.64
N ARG A 70 -13.62 -19.67 17.28
CA ARG A 70 -12.23 -19.91 16.82
C ARG A 70 -11.88 -19.11 15.56
N ILE A 71 -12.81 -18.99 14.62
CA ILE A 71 -12.63 -18.20 13.39
C ILE A 71 -12.55 -16.70 13.74
N LEU A 72 -13.43 -16.19 14.60
CA LEU A 72 -13.37 -14.80 15.08
C LEU A 72 -12.04 -14.50 15.77
N ARG A 73 -11.61 -15.37 16.67
CA ARG A 73 -10.32 -15.23 17.37
C ARG A 73 -9.14 -15.23 16.40
N MET A 74 -9.17 -16.08 15.39
CA MET A 74 -8.13 -16.09 14.34
C MET A 74 -8.13 -14.79 13.55
N ALA A 75 -9.30 -14.29 13.15
CA ALA A 75 -9.44 -13.01 12.44
C ALA A 75 -8.97 -11.82 13.30
N GLU A 76 -9.32 -11.79 14.59
CA GLU A 76 -8.86 -10.76 15.53
C GLU A 76 -7.35 -10.81 15.76
N GLN A 77 -6.77 -12.02 15.84
CA GLN A 77 -5.32 -12.19 15.98
C GLN A 77 -4.59 -11.67 14.74
N GLU A 78 -5.10 -11.99 13.55
CA GLU A 78 -4.55 -11.48 12.29
C GLU A 78 -4.66 -9.95 12.22
N GLN A 79 -5.81 -9.39 12.61
CA GLN A 79 -5.99 -7.94 12.67
C GLN A 79 -5.04 -7.27 13.68
N LYS A 80 -4.88 -7.84 14.88
CA LYS A 80 -3.93 -7.37 15.88
C LYS A 80 -2.49 -7.43 15.35
N HIS A 81 -2.11 -8.54 14.71
CA HIS A 81 -0.79 -8.70 14.12
C HIS A 81 -0.52 -7.62 13.06
N ARG A 82 -1.47 -7.39 12.16
CA ARG A 82 -1.39 -6.32 11.16
C ARG A 82 -1.26 -4.93 11.79
N HIS A 83 -2.10 -4.61 12.78
CA HIS A 83 -2.00 -3.34 13.49
C HIS A 83 -0.66 -3.17 14.22
N GLU A 84 -0.11 -4.24 14.79
CA GLU A 84 1.20 -4.20 15.44
C GLU A 84 2.32 -3.94 14.43
N LEU A 85 2.27 -4.56 13.24
CA LEU A 85 3.19 -4.28 12.16
C LEU A 85 3.06 -2.83 11.70
N GLU A 86 1.85 -2.35 11.43
CA GLU A 86 1.57 -0.96 11.03
C GLU A 86 2.10 0.04 12.08
N LYS A 87 1.91 -0.24 13.37
CA LYS A 87 2.49 0.57 14.46
C LYS A 87 4.02 0.52 14.49
N LYS A 88 4.63 -0.66 14.32
CA LYS A 88 6.10 -0.80 14.29
C LYS A 88 6.70 -0.05 13.11
N LEU A 89 6.08 -0.14 11.94
CA LEU A 89 6.45 0.62 10.73
C LEU A 89 6.36 2.12 11.00
N ALA A 90 5.19 2.62 11.45
CA ALA A 90 4.98 4.03 11.76
C ALA A 90 5.96 4.58 12.82
N ASN A 91 6.26 3.76 13.84
CA ASN A 91 7.24 4.13 14.87
C ASN A 91 8.68 4.13 14.34
N THR A 92 9.03 3.22 13.43
CA THR A 92 10.39 3.14 12.87
C THR A 92 10.68 4.37 12.01
N ASP A 93 9.70 4.83 11.23
CA ASP A 93 9.82 6.04 10.41
C ASP A 93 10.10 7.28 11.28
N SER A 94 9.42 7.38 12.42
CA SER A 94 9.54 8.52 13.34
C SER A 94 10.87 8.52 14.12
N VAL A 95 11.31 7.34 14.58
CA VAL A 95 12.54 7.23 15.40
C VAL A 95 13.81 7.38 14.54
N GLY A 96 13.78 6.93 13.28
CA GLY A 96 14.88 7.14 12.33
C GLY A 96 15.11 8.64 12.07
N TYR A 97 14.03 9.38 11.83
CA TYR A 97 14.07 10.83 11.62
C TYR A 97 14.70 11.59 12.79
N LEU A 98 14.26 11.30 14.03
CA LEU A 98 14.77 11.96 15.24
C LEU A 98 16.27 11.71 15.46
N ARG A 99 16.76 10.49 15.23
CA ARG A 99 18.18 10.16 15.37
C ARG A 99 19.04 10.87 14.31
N GLY A 100 18.58 10.88 13.06
CA GLY A 100 19.27 11.59 11.97
C GLY A 100 19.35 13.10 12.23
N GLN A 101 18.23 13.70 12.65
CA GLN A 101 18.16 15.13 12.97
C GLN A 101 19.07 15.51 14.15
N LEU A 102 19.16 14.66 15.18
CA LEU A 102 20.03 14.90 16.32
C LEU A 102 21.52 14.87 15.92
N ILE A 103 21.93 13.88 15.11
CA ILE A 103 23.32 13.81 14.62
C ILE A 103 23.66 15.03 13.76
N ALA A 104 22.74 15.42 12.86
CA ALA A 104 22.91 16.62 12.03
C ALA A 104 23.02 17.90 12.87
N PHE A 105 22.21 18.01 13.93
CA PHE A 105 22.26 19.14 14.86
C PHE A 105 23.60 19.20 15.60
N VAL A 106 24.09 18.08 16.13
CA VAL A 106 25.39 18.01 16.84
C VAL A 106 26.54 18.39 15.90
N LEU A 107 26.58 17.84 14.68
CA LEU A 107 27.62 18.15 13.69
C LEU A 107 27.59 19.64 13.29
N THR A 108 26.41 20.20 13.04
CA THR A 108 26.26 21.61 12.67
C THR A 108 26.68 22.53 13.82
N SER A 109 26.25 22.22 15.05
CA SER A 109 26.64 22.98 16.24
C SER A 109 28.14 22.97 16.46
N PHE A 110 28.79 21.81 16.29
CA PHE A 110 30.24 21.68 16.40
C PHE A 110 30.98 22.51 15.33
N LEU A 111 30.48 22.51 14.10
CA LEU A 111 31.07 23.29 13.00
C LEU A 111 30.95 24.80 13.23
N VAL A 112 29.81 25.26 13.75
CA VAL A 112 29.61 26.66 14.16
C VAL A 112 30.55 27.04 15.29
N PHE A 113 30.72 26.17 16.30
CA PHE A 113 31.64 26.40 17.42
C PHE A 113 33.09 26.53 16.94
N LEU A 114 33.57 25.62 16.09
CA LEU A 114 34.91 25.69 15.51
C LEU A 114 35.11 26.96 14.68
N THR A 115 34.12 27.33 13.87
CA THR A 115 34.18 28.55 13.06
C THR A 115 34.29 29.80 13.94
N TYR A 116 33.55 29.85 15.04
CA TYR A 116 33.61 30.94 16.02
C TYR A 116 34.98 31.05 16.71
N ASP A 117 35.55 29.92 17.12
CA ASP A 117 36.87 29.88 17.76
C ASP A 117 37.99 30.32 16.81
N LEU A 118 37.93 29.89 15.54
CA LEU A 118 38.85 30.33 14.49
C LEU A 118 38.74 31.84 14.23
N LEU A 119 37.53 32.39 14.18
CA LEU A 119 37.32 33.84 14.03
C LEU A 119 37.93 34.63 15.19
N LYS A 120 37.81 34.13 16.42
CA LYS A 120 38.44 34.73 17.61
C LYS A 120 39.96 34.70 17.58
N SER A 121 40.55 33.65 17.01
CA SER A 121 42.01 33.52 16.89
C SER A 121 42.65 34.47 15.87
N GLY A 122 41.87 35.30 15.16
CA GLY A 122 42.36 36.26 14.15
C GLY A 122 42.70 35.62 12.81
N GLN A 123 42.47 34.31 12.66
CA GLN A 123 42.62 33.56 11.41
C GLN A 123 41.38 33.70 10.52
N SER A 124 41.12 34.94 10.10
CA SER A 124 39.91 35.34 9.38
C SER A 124 39.69 34.53 8.10
N LEU A 125 40.76 34.24 7.35
CA LEU A 125 40.66 33.51 6.09
C LEU A 125 40.15 32.08 6.29
N GLN A 126 40.69 31.37 7.29
CA GLN A 126 40.30 30.01 7.63
C GLN A 126 38.85 29.98 8.13
N GLY A 127 38.47 30.94 8.98
CA GLY A 127 37.10 31.03 9.49
C GLY A 127 36.05 31.31 8.40
N TYR A 128 36.35 32.18 7.42
CA TYR A 128 35.45 32.39 6.28
C TYR A 128 35.36 31.16 5.38
N LEU A 129 36.47 30.44 5.17
CA LEU A 129 36.48 29.23 4.35
C LEU A 129 35.63 28.12 4.99
N PHE A 130 35.83 27.86 6.29
CA PHE A 130 35.06 26.85 7.02
C PHE A 130 33.60 27.24 7.20
N GLY A 131 33.32 28.48 7.60
CA GLY A 131 31.95 28.97 7.79
C GLY A 131 31.18 29.04 6.48
N GLY A 132 31.78 29.60 5.43
CA GLY A 132 31.18 29.74 4.10
C GLY A 132 30.96 28.41 3.40
N ALA A 133 32.00 27.57 3.33
CA ALA A 133 31.87 26.24 2.72
C ALA A 133 30.91 25.34 3.52
N GLY A 134 30.93 25.42 4.86
CA GLY A 134 30.01 24.70 5.73
C GLY A 134 28.54 25.08 5.48
N LEU A 135 28.24 26.38 5.38
CA LEU A 135 26.89 26.87 5.05
C LEU A 135 26.42 26.37 3.68
N VAL A 136 27.25 26.48 2.65
CA VAL A 136 26.92 25.98 1.31
C VAL A 136 26.66 24.48 1.33
N ALA A 137 27.50 23.70 2.01
CA ALA A 137 27.33 22.25 2.13
C ALA A 137 26.01 21.88 2.82
N ILE A 138 25.63 22.59 3.89
CA ILE A 138 24.36 22.38 4.60
C ILE A 138 23.17 22.68 3.66
N VAL A 139 23.19 23.82 2.97
CA VAL A 139 22.13 24.20 2.02
C VAL A 139 21.98 23.15 0.91
N LEU A 140 23.09 22.69 0.33
CA LEU A 140 23.07 21.65 -0.70
C LEU A 140 22.55 20.31 -0.18
N ALA A 141 22.92 19.91 1.04
CA ALA A 141 22.40 18.70 1.67
C ALA A 141 20.87 18.78 1.89
N PHE A 142 20.37 19.94 2.37
CA PHE A 142 18.93 20.19 2.52
C PHE A 142 18.19 20.16 1.19
N LEU A 143 18.75 20.79 0.15
CA LEU A 143 18.14 20.81 -1.17
C LEU A 143 18.07 19.40 -1.76
N ARG A 144 19.15 18.62 -1.66
CA ARG A 144 19.19 17.22 -2.09
C ARG A 144 18.18 16.35 -1.34
N ASN A 145 18.05 16.52 -0.01
CA ASN A 145 17.07 15.79 0.79
C ASN A 145 15.63 16.02 0.28
N ARG A 146 15.29 17.26 -0.08
CA ARG A 146 13.96 17.62 -0.62
C ARG A 146 13.67 17.01 -1.99
N TYR A 147 14.69 16.67 -2.78
CA TYR A 147 14.51 16.02 -4.07
C TYR A 147 14.33 14.50 -3.94
N THR A 148 15.07 13.86 -3.04
CA THR A 148 14.98 12.41 -2.83
C THR A 148 13.61 11.98 -2.32
N ASP A 149 12.96 12.78 -1.46
CA ASP A 149 11.60 12.49 -0.97
C ASP A 149 10.54 12.45 -2.09
N ARG A 150 10.79 13.11 -3.23
CA ARG A 150 9.84 13.16 -4.37
C ARG A 150 9.98 11.98 -5.32
N GLU A 151 11.14 11.33 -5.33
CA GLU A 151 11.45 10.23 -6.25
C GLU A 151 11.02 8.86 -5.69
N SER A 152 10.85 8.77 -4.37
CA SER A 152 10.31 7.59 -3.67
C SER A 152 8.78 7.48 -3.66
N SER A 153 8.06 8.47 -4.19
CA SER A 153 6.64 8.31 -4.49
C SER A 153 6.50 7.27 -5.61
N PRO A 154 5.77 6.15 -5.42
CA PRO A 154 5.60 5.15 -6.46
C PRO A 154 5.09 5.84 -7.72
N LYS A 155 5.88 5.84 -8.80
CA LYS A 155 5.36 6.17 -10.13
C LYS A 155 4.30 5.11 -10.42
N GLU A 156 3.05 5.48 -10.25
CA GLU A 156 1.90 4.73 -10.74
C GLU A 156 2.18 4.42 -12.20
N LYS A 157 2.43 3.13 -12.48
CA LYS A 157 2.68 2.68 -13.84
C LYS A 157 1.38 2.89 -14.59
N GLU A 158 1.37 3.91 -15.44
CA GLU A 158 0.32 4.12 -16.43
C GLU A 158 0.06 2.77 -17.14
N PRO A 159 -1.20 2.28 -17.17
CA PRO A 159 -1.49 1.04 -17.88
C PRO A 159 -1.09 1.21 -19.36
N PRO A 160 -0.57 0.16 -19.99
CA PRO A 160 -0.12 0.22 -21.38
C PRO A 160 -1.24 0.80 -22.24
N ASN A 161 -0.91 1.89 -22.94
CA ASN A 161 -1.77 2.49 -23.93
C ASN A 161 -1.77 1.51 -25.12
N ASP A 162 -2.75 0.62 -25.16
CA ASP A 162 -2.93 -0.27 -26.29
C ASP A 162 -3.32 0.57 -27.53
N PRO A 163 -2.71 0.29 -28.71
CA PRO A 163 -2.83 1.10 -29.92
C PRO A 163 -4.20 1.03 -30.60
#